data_AF-A0A7G2RWJ7-F1
#
_entry.id   AF-A0A7G2RWJ7-F1
#
_cell.length_a   1.000
_cell.length_b   1.000
_cell.length_c   1.000
_cell.angle_alpha   90.00
_cell.angle_beta   90.00
_cell.angle_gamma   90.00
#
_symmetry.space_group_name_H-M   'P 1'
#
loop_
_entity.id
_entity.type
_entity.pdbx_description
1 polymer ?
#
loop_
_entity_poly.entity_id
_entity_poly.type
_entity_poly.pdbx_seq_one_letter_code
_entity_poly.pdbx_strand_id
1 'polypeptide(L)'
;MPRKTLRNISLSALLTLPALTLAGQPTSVDYLASKPLLLEIRYCECPATTPGGAPGDVLPEFLDESRALRVGAVTTEHSNFVASRALSMGYEISPVEKPSGSFQITYASEYTTLDGSLSGQGTLVLEAGQWVSFLGSSLQTEAGAKHIGVALRLVDQSASQ
;
A
#
# COMPACT_ATOMS: atom_id res chain seq x y z
N MET A 1 75.52 46.27 1.12
CA MET A 1 74.92 45.06 0.52
C MET A 1 74.70 44.02 1.62
N PRO A 2 73.71 43.11 1.61
CA PRO A 2 72.34 43.07 1.02
C PRO A 2 71.23 42.89 2.12
N ARG A 3 70.03 43.49 2.01
CA ARG A 3 68.76 43.04 1.39
C ARG A 3 68.09 41.80 2.02
N LYS A 4 66.90 41.95 2.62
CA LYS A 4 65.62 41.36 2.14
C LYS A 4 64.45 41.60 3.12
N THR A 5 63.43 42.25 2.57
CA THR A 5 62.03 42.29 2.99
C THR A 5 61.42 40.89 3.02
N LEU A 6 60.52 40.63 3.97
CA LEU A 6 59.54 39.55 3.82
C LEU A 6 58.18 39.98 4.35
N ARG A 7 57.25 39.94 3.40
CA ARG A 7 55.85 40.35 3.37
C ARG A 7 55.05 39.15 3.87
N ASN A 8 54.38 39.24 5.02
CA ASN A 8 53.50 38.16 5.46
C ASN A 8 52.06 38.41 5.00
N ILE A 9 51.55 37.37 4.36
CA ILE A 9 50.38 37.28 3.49
C ILE A 9 49.14 37.10 4.37
N SER A 10 48.12 37.95 4.18
CA SER A 10 46.77 37.71 4.68
C SER A 10 46.26 36.38 4.12
N LEU A 11 46.03 35.40 5.00
CA LEU A 11 45.43 34.12 4.65
C LEU A 11 43.94 34.17 4.98
N SER A 12 43.14 34.77 4.09
CA SER A 12 41.68 34.64 4.14
C SER A 12 41.30 33.26 3.58
N ALA A 13 41.23 32.25 4.44
CA ALA A 13 40.69 30.95 4.07
C ALA A 13 39.15 31.06 3.93
N LEU A 14 38.66 31.17 2.70
CA LEU A 14 37.24 31.02 2.38
C LEU A 14 36.86 29.54 2.56
N LEU A 15 36.21 29.23 3.68
CA LEU A 15 35.51 27.97 3.92
C LEU A 15 34.28 27.92 3.00
N THR A 16 34.44 27.38 1.79
CA THR A 16 33.30 26.97 0.95
C THR A 16 32.80 25.63 1.47
N LEU A 17 31.90 25.66 2.46
CA LEU A 17 31.16 24.47 2.86
C LEU A 17 30.20 24.10 1.71
N PRO A 18 30.26 22.87 1.16
CA PRO A 18 29.27 22.43 0.20
C PRO A 18 27.91 22.42 0.89
N ALA A 19 26.93 23.10 0.30
CA ALA A 19 25.55 23.00 0.75
C ALA A 19 25.12 21.54 0.60
N LEU A 20 25.03 20.83 1.72
CA LEU A 20 24.37 19.53 1.77
C LEU A 20 22.89 19.79 1.47
N THR A 21 22.48 19.56 0.23
CA THR A 21 21.07 19.56 -0.12
C THR A 21 20.43 18.43 0.66
N LEU A 22 19.57 18.78 1.62
CA LEU A 22 18.76 17.81 2.35
C LEU A 22 17.92 17.06 1.31
N ALA A 23 18.29 15.82 0.98
CA ALA A 23 17.48 14.98 0.13
C ALA A 23 16.10 14.89 0.79
N GLY A 24 15.07 15.37 0.09
CA GLY A 24 13.69 15.26 0.57
C GLY A 24 13.35 13.81 0.88
N GLN A 25 12.44 13.58 1.82
CA GLN A 25 11.95 12.23 2.06
C GLN A 25 11.39 11.66 0.75
N PRO A 26 11.62 10.38 0.43
CA PRO A 26 11.16 9.77 -0.81
C PRO A 26 9.65 9.96 -0.97
N THR A 27 9.20 10.36 -2.16
CA THR A 27 7.77 10.39 -2.48
C THR A 27 7.25 8.97 -2.70
N SER A 28 5.92 8.78 -2.75
CA SER A 28 5.35 7.48 -3.12
C SER A 28 5.67 7.07 -4.57
N VAL A 29 5.99 8.03 -5.45
CA VAL A 29 6.51 7.75 -6.81
C VAL A 29 7.93 7.20 -6.74
N ASP A 30 8.81 7.83 -5.95
CA ASP A 30 10.17 7.34 -5.72
C ASP A 30 10.16 5.96 -5.04
N TYR A 31 9.15 5.71 -4.19
CA TYR A 31 8.92 4.41 -3.58
C TYR A 31 8.62 3.33 -4.64
N LEU A 32 7.65 3.56 -5.53
CA LEU A 32 7.31 2.60 -6.59
C LEU A 32 8.49 2.34 -7.54
N ALA A 33 9.26 3.37 -7.86
CA ALA A 33 10.43 3.24 -8.73
C ALA A 33 11.54 2.38 -8.10
N SER A 34 11.67 2.42 -6.76
CA SER A 34 12.70 1.67 -6.03
C SER A 34 12.23 0.29 -5.54
N LYS A 35 10.93 0.10 -5.37
CA LYS A 35 10.33 -1.11 -4.83
C LYS A 35 9.05 -1.47 -5.59
N PRO A 36 9.11 -2.48 -6.49
CA PRO A 36 7.90 -2.91 -7.17
C PRO A 36 6.93 -3.53 -6.15
N LEU A 37 5.68 -3.07 -6.17
CA LEU A 37 4.63 -3.54 -5.27
C LEU A 37 3.77 -4.64 -5.90
N LEU A 38 3.29 -5.56 -5.08
CA LEU A 38 2.20 -6.48 -5.39
C LEU A 38 0.96 -6.06 -4.62
N LEU A 39 -0.20 -6.20 -5.27
CA LEU A 39 -1.47 -6.17 -4.57
C LEU A 39 -1.77 -7.59 -4.08
N GLU A 40 -1.88 -7.76 -2.77
CA GLU A 40 -2.36 -8.99 -2.17
C GLU A 40 -3.77 -8.79 -1.65
N ILE A 41 -4.70 -9.62 -2.11
CA ILE A 41 -6.10 -9.61 -1.72
C ILE A 41 -6.41 -10.93 -1.05
N ARG A 42 -7.03 -10.86 0.12
CA ARG A 42 -7.49 -12.01 0.89
C ARG A 42 -9.00 -12.02 0.97
N TYR A 43 -9.58 -13.21 0.87
CA TYR A 43 -11.03 -13.38 0.89
C TYR A 43 -11.48 -14.74 1.46
N CYS A 44 -12.62 -14.75 2.15
CA CYS A 44 -13.28 -15.94 2.68
C CYS A 44 -14.76 -15.68 2.95
N GLU A 45 -15.51 -16.76 3.20
CA GLU A 45 -16.82 -16.72 3.84
C GLU A 45 -16.66 -16.73 5.37
N CYS A 46 -15.88 -15.77 5.89
CA CYS A 46 -15.53 -15.58 7.30
C CYS A 46 -15.36 -14.07 7.59
N PRO A 47 -15.47 -13.60 8.84
CA PRO A 47 -15.37 -12.17 9.15
C PRO A 47 -13.92 -11.67 8.99
N ALA A 48 -13.72 -10.56 8.27
CA ALA A 48 -12.40 -9.92 8.17
C ALA A 48 -12.04 -9.07 9.39
N THR A 49 -13.04 -8.49 10.06
CA THR A 49 -12.90 -7.64 11.24
C THR A 49 -13.97 -7.99 12.27
N THR A 50 -13.81 -7.50 13.51
CA THR A 50 -14.89 -7.57 14.51
C THR A 50 -16.07 -6.67 14.08
N PRO A 51 -17.30 -6.96 14.56
CA PRO A 51 -18.45 -6.07 14.33
C PRO A 51 -18.15 -4.64 14.81
N GLY A 52 -18.21 -3.67 13.89
CA GLY A 52 -17.87 -2.27 14.19
C GLY A 52 -16.37 -1.97 14.36
N GLY A 53 -15.49 -2.97 14.14
CA GLY A 53 -14.05 -2.80 14.14
C GLY A 53 -13.56 -1.91 12.99
N ALA A 54 -12.38 -1.31 13.16
CA ALA A 54 -11.82 -0.47 12.10
C ALA A 54 -11.41 -1.33 10.90
N PRO A 55 -11.45 -0.77 9.67
CA PRO A 55 -10.99 -1.47 8.47
C PRO A 55 -9.58 -2.05 8.57
N GLY A 56 -8.69 -1.41 9.33
CA GLY A 56 -7.31 -1.87 9.54
C GLY A 56 -7.15 -3.00 10.56
N ASP A 57 -8.17 -3.28 11.36
CA ASP A 57 -8.13 -4.28 12.44
C ASP A 57 -8.47 -5.67 11.90
N VAL A 58 -7.73 -6.10 10.88
CA VAL A 58 -7.96 -7.38 10.21
C VAL A 58 -7.60 -8.55 11.13
N LEU A 59 -8.53 -9.49 11.29
CA LEU A 59 -8.42 -10.61 12.22
C LEU A 59 -7.31 -11.58 11.80
N PRO A 60 -6.49 -12.09 12.75
CA PRO A 60 -5.53 -13.16 12.47
C PRO A 60 -6.19 -14.41 11.88
N GLU A 61 -7.33 -14.82 12.40
CA GLU A 61 -8.07 -16.00 11.94
C GLU A 61 -8.50 -15.85 10.48
N PHE A 62 -8.92 -14.65 10.08
CA PHE A 62 -9.18 -14.31 8.69
C PHE A 62 -7.93 -14.49 7.82
N LEU A 63 -6.78 -14.01 8.28
CA LEU A 63 -5.52 -14.13 7.54
C LEU A 63 -5.07 -15.60 7.40
N ASP A 64 -5.40 -16.46 8.35
CA ASP A 64 -5.04 -17.88 8.33
C ASP A 64 -5.96 -18.70 7.42
N GLU A 65 -7.27 -18.42 7.44
CA GLU A 65 -8.28 -19.19 6.69
C GLU A 65 -8.54 -18.68 5.27
N SER A 66 -8.21 -17.43 4.99
CA SER A 66 -8.53 -16.79 3.71
C SER A 66 -7.70 -17.31 2.54
N ARG A 67 -8.35 -17.32 1.38
CA ARG A 67 -7.67 -17.50 0.09
C ARG A 67 -6.92 -16.22 -0.25
N ALA A 68 -5.75 -16.35 -0.85
CA ALA A 68 -4.94 -15.21 -1.29
C ALA A 68 -4.89 -15.12 -2.82
N LEU A 69 -5.02 -13.90 -3.32
CA LEU A 69 -4.85 -13.54 -4.73
C LEU A 69 -3.79 -12.44 -4.80
N ARG A 70 -2.69 -12.73 -5.49
CA ARG A 70 -1.55 -11.82 -5.62
C ARG A 70 -1.40 -11.40 -7.07
N VAL A 71 -1.33 -10.10 -7.31
CA VAL A 71 -1.25 -9.52 -8.66
C VAL A 71 0.07 -8.78 -8.83
N GLY A 72 0.72 -9.07 -9.96
CA GLY A 72 1.99 -8.47 -10.37
C GLY A 72 1.91 -6.97 -10.63
N ALA A 73 3.04 -6.29 -10.43
CA ALA A 73 3.36 -4.87 -10.69
C ALA A 73 2.16 -3.96 -11.00
N VAL A 74 1.71 -3.24 -9.98
CA VAL A 74 0.73 -2.18 -10.12
C VAL A 74 1.38 -0.99 -10.84
N THR A 75 0.81 -0.59 -11.98
CA THR A 75 1.14 0.70 -12.61
C THR A 75 0.10 1.75 -12.22
N THR A 76 0.55 3.00 -12.13
CA THR A 76 -0.31 4.15 -11.83
C THR A 76 -0.96 4.75 -13.07
N GLU A 77 -0.66 4.22 -14.26
CA GLU A 77 -1.06 4.83 -15.53
C GLU A 77 -2.42 4.34 -16.03
N HIS A 78 -2.89 3.18 -15.53
CA HIS A 78 -4.10 2.53 -16.04
C HIS A 78 -4.93 1.92 -14.92
N SER A 79 -6.22 1.75 -15.20
CA SER A 79 -7.08 0.87 -14.41
C SER A 79 -6.63 -0.58 -14.61
N ASN A 80 -6.56 -1.29 -13.50
CA ASN A 80 -6.14 -2.68 -13.41
C ASN A 80 -7.37 -3.54 -13.12
N PHE A 81 -7.26 -4.83 -13.41
CA PHE A 81 -8.31 -5.80 -13.13
C PHE A 81 -7.71 -7.10 -12.62
N VAL A 82 -8.38 -7.70 -11.65
CA VAL A 82 -8.02 -8.99 -11.09
C VAL A 82 -9.28 -9.83 -10.88
N ALA A 83 -9.17 -11.13 -11.17
CA ALA A 83 -10.25 -12.07 -10.91
C ALA A 83 -9.74 -13.44 -10.44
N SER A 84 -10.60 -14.10 -9.68
CA SER A 84 -10.58 -15.51 -9.34
C SER A 84 -11.97 -16.09 -9.60
N ARG A 85 -12.21 -17.35 -9.22
CA ARG A 85 -13.55 -17.96 -9.34
C ARG A 85 -14.62 -17.23 -8.51
N ALA A 86 -14.24 -16.70 -7.34
CA ALA A 86 -15.18 -16.15 -6.37
C ALA A 86 -15.09 -14.62 -6.24
N LEU A 87 -14.01 -13.99 -6.69
CA LEU A 87 -13.77 -12.57 -6.52
C LEU A 87 -13.37 -11.95 -7.85
N SER A 88 -13.95 -10.80 -8.19
CA SER A 88 -13.47 -9.93 -9.26
C SER A 88 -13.32 -8.50 -8.73
N MET A 89 -12.30 -7.78 -9.21
CA MET A 89 -12.05 -6.40 -8.78
C MET A 89 -11.34 -5.61 -9.88
N GLY A 90 -11.94 -4.48 -10.27
CA GLY A 90 -11.25 -3.41 -10.98
C GLY A 90 -10.67 -2.42 -9.97
N TYR A 91 -9.46 -1.94 -10.21
CA TYR A 91 -8.80 -1.00 -9.30
C TYR A 91 -7.83 -0.05 -10.00
N GLU A 92 -7.64 1.14 -9.44
CA GLU A 92 -6.64 2.12 -9.84
C GLU A 92 -5.81 2.50 -8.60
N ILE A 93 -4.51 2.67 -8.78
CA ILE A 93 -3.60 3.06 -7.71
C ILE A 93 -2.93 4.38 -8.05
N SER A 94 -2.99 5.33 -7.13
CA SER A 94 -2.35 6.64 -7.28
C SER A 94 -1.44 6.92 -6.08
N PRO A 95 -0.26 7.54 -6.30
CA PRO A 95 0.61 7.94 -5.20
C PRO A 95 -0.04 9.05 -4.37
N VAL A 96 0.17 9.03 -3.05
CA VAL A 96 -0.22 10.12 -2.14
C VAL A 96 1.03 10.89 -1.72
N GLU A 97 0.94 12.22 -1.60
CA GLU A 97 2.10 13.06 -1.27
C GLU A 97 2.69 12.75 0.11
N LYS A 98 1.82 12.51 1.11
CA LYS A 98 2.22 12.20 2.49
C LYS A 98 1.18 11.31 3.19
N PRO A 99 1.60 10.35 4.04
CA PRO A 99 2.99 9.98 4.30
C PRO A 99 3.64 9.24 3.11
N SER A 100 4.98 9.22 3.08
CA SER A 100 5.75 8.51 2.05
C SER A 100 5.46 7.01 2.08
N GLY A 101 5.16 6.40 0.93
CA GLY A 101 4.79 4.99 0.85
C GLY A 101 3.29 4.73 1.10
N SER A 102 2.48 5.79 1.12
CA SER A 102 1.02 5.69 1.04
C SER A 102 0.52 5.78 -0.40
N PHE A 103 -0.50 4.99 -0.66
CA PHE A 103 -1.16 4.89 -1.95
C PHE A 103 -2.66 5.02 -1.77
N GLN A 104 -3.31 5.70 -2.69
CA GLN A 104 -4.75 5.70 -2.81
C GLN A 104 -5.13 4.57 -3.77
N ILE A 105 -6.09 3.74 -3.37
CA ILE A 105 -6.71 2.73 -4.23
C ILE A 105 -8.18 3.09 -4.40
N THR A 106 -8.60 3.28 -5.65
CA THR A 106 -10.01 3.30 -6.02
C THR A 106 -10.37 1.93 -6.56
N TYR A 107 -11.47 1.34 -6.09
CA TYR A 107 -11.85 -0.03 -6.46
C TYR A 107 -13.35 -0.16 -6.75
N ALA A 108 -13.67 -1.16 -7.56
CA ALA A 108 -15.00 -1.74 -7.69
C ALA A 108 -14.85 -3.26 -7.70
N SER A 109 -15.61 -3.95 -6.85
CA SER A 109 -15.42 -5.37 -6.56
C SER A 109 -16.73 -6.11 -6.46
N GLU A 110 -16.70 -7.40 -6.81
CA GLU A 110 -17.78 -8.35 -6.62
C GLU A 110 -17.23 -9.67 -6.07
N TYR A 111 -17.89 -10.19 -5.03
CA TYR A 111 -17.61 -11.46 -4.38
C TYR A 111 -18.82 -12.38 -4.48
N THR A 112 -18.67 -13.53 -5.14
CA THR A 112 -19.76 -14.49 -5.40
C THR A 112 -19.57 -15.75 -4.56
N THR A 113 -20.62 -16.07 -3.79
CA THR A 113 -20.78 -17.32 -3.04
C THR A 113 -21.87 -18.18 -3.69
N LEU A 114 -22.06 -19.40 -3.16
CA LEU A 114 -23.21 -20.23 -3.56
C LEU A 114 -24.56 -19.57 -3.25
N ASP A 115 -24.62 -18.70 -2.23
CA ASP A 115 -25.86 -18.11 -1.72
C ASP A 115 -26.12 -16.70 -2.27
N GLY A 116 -25.29 -16.20 -3.19
CA GLY A 116 -25.42 -14.89 -3.81
C GLY A 116 -24.10 -14.14 -3.95
N SER A 117 -24.17 -12.92 -4.50
CA SER A 117 -23.02 -12.04 -4.65
C SER A 117 -23.12 -10.79 -3.76
N LEU A 118 -21.95 -10.30 -3.38
CA LEU A 118 -21.74 -9.06 -2.64
C LEU A 118 -20.87 -8.16 -3.50
N SER A 119 -21.35 -6.96 -3.83
CA SER A 119 -20.58 -5.96 -4.55
C SER A 119 -20.29 -4.74 -3.68
N GLY A 120 -19.20 -4.07 -3.99
CA GLY A 120 -18.85 -2.81 -3.34
C GLY A 120 -17.77 -2.07 -4.09
N GLN A 121 -17.78 -0.75 -3.93
CA GLN A 121 -16.86 0.17 -4.57
C GLN A 121 -16.49 1.28 -3.59
N GLY A 122 -15.32 1.88 -3.79
CA GLY A 122 -14.88 2.97 -2.93
C GLY A 122 -13.45 3.39 -3.22
N THR A 123 -12.94 4.24 -2.33
CA THR A 123 -11.57 4.70 -2.33
C THR A 123 -11.00 4.54 -0.93
N LEU A 124 -9.80 3.99 -0.83
CA LEU A 124 -9.07 3.82 0.43
C LEU A 124 -7.63 4.30 0.29
N VAL A 125 -7.04 4.71 1.41
CA VAL A 125 -5.62 5.02 1.49
C VAL A 125 -4.97 3.92 2.33
N LEU A 126 -3.85 3.39 1.85
CA LEU A 126 -3.08 2.38 2.55
C LEU A 126 -1.60 2.71 2.52
N GLU A 127 -0.92 2.37 3.60
CA GLU A 127 0.53 2.31 3.64
C GLU A 127 0.99 0.91 3.20
N ALA A 128 2.13 0.83 2.52
CA ALA A 128 2.71 -0.45 2.14
C ALA A 128 2.88 -1.37 3.37
N GLY A 129 2.43 -2.61 3.23
CA GLY A 129 2.44 -3.65 4.27
C GLY A 129 1.20 -3.70 5.15
N GLN A 130 0.37 -2.65 5.20
CA GLN A 130 -0.82 -2.61 6.04
C GLN A 130 -2.02 -3.30 5.39
N TRP A 131 -2.73 -4.09 6.20
CA TRP A 131 -4.00 -4.70 5.80
C TRP A 131 -5.16 -3.71 5.97
N VAL A 132 -6.07 -3.72 5.01
CA VAL A 132 -7.33 -2.97 5.07
C VAL A 132 -8.48 -3.85 4.56
N SER A 133 -9.47 -4.09 5.40
CA SER A 133 -10.77 -4.66 5.03
C SER A 133 -11.58 -3.61 4.27
N PHE A 134 -12.05 -3.95 3.06
CA PHE A 134 -12.72 -2.98 2.18
C PHE A 134 -14.08 -3.46 1.65
N LEU A 135 -14.35 -4.76 1.76
CA LEU A 135 -15.63 -5.34 1.41
C LEU A 135 -15.96 -6.42 2.43
N GLY A 136 -17.14 -6.34 3.00
CA GLY A 136 -17.63 -7.37 3.90
C GLY A 136 -19.10 -7.23 4.18
N SER A 137 -19.70 -8.32 4.62
CA SER A 137 -21.09 -8.36 5.07
C SER A 137 -21.26 -9.35 6.21
N SER A 138 -22.30 -9.12 7.00
CA SER A 138 -22.77 -10.03 8.03
C SER A 138 -24.27 -10.21 7.79
N LEU A 139 -24.66 -11.37 7.28
CA LEU A 139 -26.06 -11.73 7.07
C LEU A 139 -26.48 -12.76 8.11
N GLN A 140 -27.53 -12.45 8.88
CA GLN A 140 -28.14 -13.47 9.73
C GLN A 140 -29.02 -14.38 8.88
N THR A 141 -28.71 -15.67 8.90
CA THR A 141 -29.50 -16.72 8.26
C THR A 141 -30.06 -17.67 9.33
N GLU A 142 -31.02 -18.52 8.99
CA GLU A 142 -31.54 -19.54 9.91
C GLU A 142 -30.45 -20.55 10.34
N ALA A 143 -29.41 -20.73 9.53
CA ALA A 143 -28.26 -21.58 9.84
C ALA A 143 -27.17 -20.88 10.66
N GLY A 144 -27.36 -19.60 11.03
CA GLY A 144 -26.40 -18.78 11.75
C GLY A 144 -25.93 -17.56 10.97
N ALA A 145 -24.95 -16.84 11.53
CA ALA A 145 -24.35 -15.68 10.88
C ALA A 145 -23.47 -16.10 9.72
N LYS A 146 -23.81 -15.65 8.51
CA LYS A 146 -22.97 -15.78 7.34
C LYS A 146 -22.14 -14.51 7.17
N HIS A 147 -20.82 -14.68 7.14
CA HIS A 147 -19.89 -13.58 6.97
C HIS A 147 -19.20 -13.67 5.62
N ILE A 148 -18.96 -12.51 5.02
CA ILE A 148 -18.05 -12.36 3.89
C ILE A 148 -17.00 -11.34 4.32
N GLY A 149 -15.74 -11.68 4.12
CA GLY A 149 -14.62 -10.83 4.45
C GLY A 149 -13.68 -10.72 3.25
N VAL A 150 -13.29 -9.49 2.91
CA VAL A 150 -12.28 -9.20 1.91
C VAL A 150 -11.38 -8.09 2.42
N ALA A 151 -10.07 -8.35 2.40
CA ALA A 151 -9.06 -7.38 2.77
C ALA A 151 -7.94 -7.34 1.72
N LEU A 152 -7.26 -6.21 1.63
CA LEU A 152 -6.12 -6.05 0.75
C LEU A 152 -4.93 -5.41 1.46
N ARG A 153 -3.75 -5.60 0.88
CA ARG A 153 -2.54 -4.84 1.20
C ARG A 153 -1.66 -4.71 -0.03
N LEU A 154 -0.79 -3.70 -0.03
CA LEU A 154 0.34 -3.62 -0.96
C LEU A 154 1.58 -4.21 -0.28
N VAL A 155 2.31 -5.08 -0.96
CA VAL A 155 3.55 -5.69 -0.44
C VAL A 155 4.72 -5.44 -1.36
N ASP A 156 5.89 -5.20 -0.78
CA ASP A 156 7.15 -5.13 -1.54
C ASP A 156 7.43 -6.50 -2.18
N GLN A 157 7.62 -6.55 -3.51
CA GLN A 157 7.96 -7.78 -4.23
C GLN A 157 9.24 -8.43 -3.70
N SER A 158 10.20 -7.63 -3.23
CA SER A 158 11.46 -8.10 -2.66
C SER A 158 11.31 -8.80 -1.32
N ALA A 159 10.19 -8.63 -0.61
CA ALA A 159 9.92 -9.28 0.68
C ALA A 159 9.23 -10.65 0.53
N SER A 160 8.96 -11.09 -0.70
CA SER A 160 8.27 -12.37 -1.00
C SER A 160 9.21 -13.49 -1.46
N GLN A 161 10.54 -13.30 -1.35
CA GLN A 161 11.58 -14.29 -1.65
C GLN A 161 12.26 -14.80 -0.39
#